data_AF-A0A2G9S471-F1
#
_entry.id   AF-A0A2G9S471-F1
#
_cell.length_a   1.000
_cell.length_b   1.000
_cell.length_c   1.000
_cell.angle_alpha   90.00
_cell.angle_beta   90.00
_cell.angle_gamma   90.00
#
_symmetry.space_group_name_H-M   'P 1'
#
loop_
_entity.id
_entity.type
_entity.pdbx_description
1 polymer ?
#
loop_
_entity_poly.entity_id
_entity_poly.type
_entity_poly.pdbx_seq_one_letter_code
_entity_poly.pdbx_strand_id
1 'polypeptide(L)'
;MYSSPPFAAAVGSQRRFYRPFLPSAQTKLDLEEQLQSHESLMDRFTDDLTEHQRNLPDPKSKSRDSEDYHLREEYLRYEKLRYETYVKLLVVRLESGCEDLQTFESRLTEPDGGQGETTGLKRSYSSPSLIPESSPVVVKVKRNISERRTYRRIIPKRNKNLV
;
A
#
# COMPACT_ATOMS: atom_id res chain seq x y z
N MET A 1 -1.43 39.49 43.70
CA MET A 1 -0.64 38.39 43.08
C MET A 1 -0.80 38.52 41.58
N TYR A 2 0.25 38.89 40.86
CA TYR A 2 0.22 38.96 39.41
C TYR A 2 0.98 37.75 38.86
N SER A 3 0.24 36.73 38.43
CA SER A 3 0.83 35.59 37.72
C SER A 3 1.13 36.01 36.29
N SER A 4 2.28 35.57 35.77
CA SER A 4 2.65 35.77 34.36
C SER A 4 1.60 35.16 33.43
N PRO A 5 1.35 35.78 32.25
CA PRO A 5 0.44 35.22 31.25
C PRO A 5 0.94 33.84 30.79
N PRO A 6 0.02 32.91 30.47
CA PRO A 6 0.38 31.59 29.98
C PRO A 6 1.22 31.69 28.71
N PHE A 7 2.26 30.85 28.58
CA PHE A 7 3.10 30.80 27.39
C PHE A 7 2.26 30.54 26.14
N ALA A 8 2.66 31.13 25.00
CA ALA A 8 2.10 30.78 23.70
C ALA A 8 2.16 29.26 23.51
N ALA A 9 1.07 28.66 23.03
CA ALA A 9 1.00 27.22 22.80
C ALA A 9 2.19 26.77 21.95
N ALA A 10 2.83 25.66 22.34
CA ALA A 10 3.97 25.11 21.60
C ALA A 10 3.57 24.90 20.14
N VAL A 11 4.31 25.54 19.22
CA VAL A 11 4.17 25.39 17.76
C VAL A 11 4.64 23.98 17.37
N GLY A 12 3.84 22.97 17.71
CA GLY A 12 4.22 21.55 17.65
C GLY A 12 3.19 20.66 16.95
N SER A 13 2.16 21.23 16.34
CA SER A 13 1.23 20.52 15.47
C SER A 13 1.43 20.93 14.01
N GLN A 14 2.66 20.86 13.50
CA GLN A 14 2.79 20.67 12.05
C GLN A 14 2.16 19.30 11.77
N ARG A 15 0.96 19.33 11.18
CA ARG A 15 0.20 18.14 10.80
C ARG A 15 1.06 17.40 9.78
N ARG A 16 1.61 16.27 10.21
CA ARG A 16 2.52 15.42 9.41
C ARG A 16 1.84 15.03 8.09
N PHE A 17 2.64 14.62 7.12
CA PHE A 17 2.10 13.94 5.95
C PHE A 17 1.29 12.72 6.39
N TYR A 18 0.05 12.63 5.93
CA TYR A 18 -0.81 11.45 6.11
C TYR A 18 -1.42 11.10 4.77
N ARG A 19 -1.52 9.81 4.48
CA ARG A 19 -2.18 9.35 3.27
C ARG A 19 -3.69 9.62 3.40
N PRO A 20 -4.31 10.36 2.47
CA PRO A 20 -5.74 10.60 2.51
C PRO A 20 -6.51 9.28 2.38
N PHE A 21 -7.67 9.21 3.04
CA PHE A 21 -8.54 8.06 2.93
C PHE A 21 -9.15 8.01 1.53
N LEU A 22 -9.26 6.79 1.00
CA LEU A 22 -9.87 6.57 -0.29
C LEU A 22 -11.39 6.68 -0.20
N PRO A 23 -12.05 7.18 -1.25
CA PRO A 23 -13.50 7.12 -1.31
C PRO A 23 -13.96 5.67 -1.25
N SER A 24 -14.91 5.39 -0.36
CA SER A 24 -15.49 4.06 -0.18
C SER A 24 -16.76 3.85 -1.01
N ALA A 25 -17.35 4.92 -1.53
CA ALA A 25 -18.53 4.88 -2.37
C ALA A 25 -18.16 4.63 -3.83
N GLN A 26 -19.06 3.99 -4.57
CA GLN A 26 -18.93 3.82 -6.02
C GLN A 26 -19.08 5.16 -6.74
N THR A 27 -18.44 5.28 -7.90
CA THR A 27 -18.58 6.45 -8.78
C THR A 27 -20.02 6.56 -9.29
N LYS A 28 -20.47 7.80 -9.52
CA LYS A 28 -21.75 8.11 -10.20
C LYS A 28 -21.53 8.63 -11.62
N LEU A 29 -20.28 8.72 -12.05
CA LEU A 29 -19.87 9.17 -13.39
C LEU A 29 -20.02 8.04 -14.40
N ASP A 30 -20.35 8.40 -15.63
CA ASP A 30 -20.31 7.48 -16.76
C ASP A 30 -18.85 7.15 -17.14
N LEU A 31 -18.63 6.11 -17.96
CA LEU A 31 -17.28 5.59 -18.25
C LEU A 31 -16.34 6.65 -18.85
N GLU A 32 -16.84 7.49 -19.76
CA GLU A 32 -16.07 8.56 -20.42
C GLU A 32 -15.70 9.67 -19.43
N GLU A 33 -16.65 10.11 -18.62
CA GLU A 33 -16.41 11.11 -17.57
C GLU A 33 -15.45 10.59 -16.50
N GLN A 34 -15.56 9.30 -16.15
CA GLN A 34 -14.67 8.65 -15.23
C GLN A 34 -13.25 8.57 -15.78
N LEU A 35 -13.08 8.26 -17.07
CA LEU A 35 -11.79 8.24 -17.74
C LEU A 35 -11.14 9.62 -17.69
N GLN A 36 -11.87 10.67 -18.10
CA GLN A 36 -11.38 12.05 -18.06
C GLN A 36 -10.99 12.49 -16.65
N SER A 37 -11.78 12.10 -15.63
CA SER A 37 -11.47 12.39 -14.24
C SER A 37 -10.18 11.69 -13.78
N HIS A 38 -9.95 10.46 -14.20
CA HIS A 38 -8.74 9.71 -13.82
C HIS A 38 -7.49 10.21 -14.54
N GLU A 39 -7.60 10.60 -15.81
CA GLU A 39 -6.51 11.27 -16.54
C GLU A 39 -6.12 12.57 -15.83
N SER A 40 -7.10 13.41 -15.49
CA SER A 40 -6.88 14.66 -14.77
C SER A 40 -6.21 14.44 -13.40
N LEU A 41 -6.53 13.34 -12.71
CA LEU A 41 -5.90 12.98 -11.44
C LEU A 41 -4.46 12.49 -11.65
N MET A 42 -4.23 11.64 -12.67
CA MET A 42 -2.89 11.17 -13.03
C MET A 42 -1.95 12.33 -13.35
N ASP A 43 -2.43 13.33 -14.09
CA ASP A 43 -1.66 14.53 -14.43
C ASP A 43 -1.32 15.33 -13.17
N ARG A 44 -2.32 15.58 -12.30
CA ARG A 44 -2.09 16.25 -11.00
C ARG A 44 -1.06 15.53 -10.13
N PHE A 45 -1.14 14.20 -10.01
CA PHE A 45 -0.15 13.43 -9.24
C PHE A 45 1.23 13.44 -9.88
N THR A 46 1.30 13.53 -11.22
CA THR A 46 2.56 13.69 -11.94
C THR A 46 3.17 15.05 -11.64
N ASP A 47 2.39 16.13 -11.73
CA ASP A 47 2.82 17.49 -11.40
C ASP A 47 3.29 17.59 -9.95
N ASP A 48 2.47 17.12 -9.00
CA ASP A 48 2.80 17.11 -7.56
C ASP A 48 4.10 16.34 -7.29
N LEU A 49 4.31 15.20 -7.95
CA LEU A 49 5.54 14.41 -7.80
C LEU A 49 6.75 15.18 -8.35
N THR A 50 6.62 15.84 -9.50
CA THR A 50 7.71 16.65 -10.06
C THR A 50 8.05 17.83 -9.17
N GLU A 51 7.04 18.52 -8.62
CA GLU A 51 7.24 19.61 -7.66
C GLU A 51 7.92 19.11 -6.39
N HIS A 52 7.48 17.97 -5.85
CA HIS A 52 8.08 17.35 -4.66
C HIS A 52 9.55 16.99 -4.90
N GLN A 53 9.89 16.47 -6.08
CA GLN A 53 11.28 16.16 -6.47
C GLN A 53 12.14 17.39 -6.71
N ARG A 54 11.55 18.56 -7.00
CA ARG A 54 12.29 19.82 -7.09
C ARG A 54 12.61 20.40 -5.71
N ASN A 55 11.80 20.08 -4.71
CA ASN A 55 11.93 20.56 -3.34
C ASN A 55 12.70 19.57 -2.45
N LEU A 56 13.98 19.32 -2.74
CA LEU A 56 14.79 18.42 -1.91
C LEU A 56 14.90 18.91 -0.46
N PRO A 57 14.76 18.02 0.54
CA PRO A 57 14.99 18.39 1.93
C PRO A 57 16.47 18.77 2.13
N ASP A 58 16.71 19.82 2.91
CA ASP A 58 18.07 20.26 3.26
C ASP A 58 18.84 19.07 3.90
N PRO A 59 20.10 18.79 3.53
CA PRO A 59 20.91 17.77 4.21
C PRO A 59 21.04 17.97 5.73
N LYS A 60 20.80 19.18 6.24
CA LYS A 60 20.75 19.49 7.68
C LYS A 60 19.35 19.33 8.31
N SER A 61 18.36 18.93 7.53
CA SER A 61 17.00 18.66 8.01
C SER A 61 17.01 17.53 9.04
N LYS A 62 16.01 17.53 9.92
CA LYS A 62 15.92 16.49 10.94
C LYS A 62 15.63 15.17 10.23
N SER A 63 16.18 14.05 10.72
CA SER A 63 15.92 12.70 10.18
C SER A 63 14.43 12.43 9.92
N ARG A 64 13.55 13.02 10.73
CA ARG A 64 12.10 12.91 10.62
C ARG A 64 11.50 13.70 9.45
N ASP A 65 12.07 14.84 9.08
CA ASP A 65 11.61 15.64 7.92
C ASP A 65 11.96 14.90 6.61
N SER A 66 13.12 14.23 6.58
CA SER A 66 13.52 13.34 5.49
C SER A 66 12.59 12.12 5.38
N GLU A 67 12.20 11.51 6.49
CA GLU A 67 11.22 10.41 6.49
C GLU A 67 9.86 10.85 5.93
N ASP A 68 9.34 11.99 6.39
CA ASP A 68 8.07 12.55 5.88
C ASP A 68 8.17 12.88 4.37
N TYR A 69 9.32 13.38 3.91
CA TYR A 69 9.59 13.61 2.48
C TYR A 69 9.52 12.31 1.67
N HIS A 70 10.18 11.24 2.13
CA HIS A 70 10.14 9.95 1.46
C HIS A 70 8.75 9.34 1.45
N LEU A 71 8.00 9.43 2.57
CA LEU A 71 6.65 8.90 2.65
C LEU A 71 5.69 9.62 1.68
N ARG A 72 5.83 10.94 1.54
CA ARG A 72 5.07 11.72 0.56
C ARG A 72 5.45 11.36 -0.86
N GLU A 73 6.73 11.19 -1.14
CA GLU A 73 7.22 10.80 -2.47
C GLU A 73 6.70 9.41 -2.89
N GLU A 74 6.75 8.44 -1.98
CA GLU A 74 6.23 7.08 -2.20
C GLU A 74 4.72 7.12 -2.45
N TYR A 75 3.98 7.92 -1.68
CA TYR A 75 2.55 8.08 -1.88
C TYR A 75 2.22 8.68 -3.26
N LEU A 76 2.91 9.74 -3.68
CA LEU A 76 2.68 10.38 -4.97
C LEU A 76 2.98 9.43 -6.13
N ARG A 77 4.07 8.65 -6.05
CA ARG A 77 4.36 7.59 -7.04
C ARG A 77 3.27 6.52 -7.08
N TYR A 78 2.82 6.08 -5.91
CA TYR A 78 1.79 5.05 -5.80
C TYR A 78 0.46 5.52 -6.41
N GLU A 79 -0.01 6.72 -6.07
CA GLU A 79 -1.26 7.24 -6.63
C GLU A 79 -1.14 7.49 -8.13
N LYS A 80 -0.01 8.02 -8.62
CA LYS A 80 0.23 8.14 -10.07
C LYS A 80 0.06 6.80 -10.78
N LEU A 81 0.76 5.76 -10.31
CA LEU A 81 0.68 4.41 -10.90
C LEU A 81 -0.73 3.83 -10.84
N ARG A 82 -1.45 4.11 -9.75
CA ARG A 82 -2.83 3.66 -9.56
C ARG A 82 -3.77 4.30 -10.60
N TYR A 83 -3.73 5.61 -10.78
CA TYR A 83 -4.57 6.27 -11.78
C TYR A 83 -4.15 5.92 -13.21
N GLU A 84 -2.86 5.74 -13.47
CA GLU A 84 -2.37 5.20 -14.73
C GLU A 84 -2.99 3.82 -15.04
N THR A 85 -3.03 2.94 -14.04
CA THR A 85 -3.69 1.63 -14.17
C THR A 85 -5.18 1.80 -14.45
N TYR A 86 -5.87 2.68 -13.72
CA TYR A 86 -7.30 2.91 -13.94
C TYR A 86 -7.62 3.46 -15.33
N VAL A 87 -6.82 4.39 -15.83
CA VAL A 87 -6.93 4.93 -17.19
C VAL A 87 -6.77 3.81 -18.21
N LYS A 88 -5.69 3.02 -18.11
CA LYS A 88 -5.45 1.86 -19.00
C LYS A 88 -6.63 0.89 -19.03
N LEU A 89 -7.15 0.54 -17.86
CA LEU A 89 -8.30 -0.37 -17.75
C LEU A 89 -9.58 0.22 -18.36
N LEU A 90 -9.85 1.52 -18.16
CA LEU A 90 -11.03 2.17 -18.72
C LEU A 90 -10.95 2.32 -20.24
N VAL A 91 -9.78 2.65 -20.79
CA VAL A 91 -9.55 2.72 -22.24
C VAL A 91 -9.85 1.37 -22.89
N VAL A 92 -9.25 0.28 -22.38
CA VAL A 92 -9.50 -1.07 -22.91
C VAL A 92 -10.98 -1.45 -22.79
N ARG A 93 -11.66 -1.06 -21.70
CA ARG A 93 -13.10 -1.32 -21.51
C ARG A 93 -13.97 -0.58 -22.54
N LEU A 94 -13.67 0.70 -22.80
CA LEU A 94 -14.39 1.50 -23.79
C LEU A 94 -14.17 0.96 -25.21
N GLU A 95 -12.95 0.53 -25.54
CA GLU A 95 -12.61 -0.03 -26.86
C GLU A 95 -13.15 -1.45 -27.11
N SER A 96 -13.32 -2.25 -26.06
CA SER A 96 -13.81 -3.63 -26.20
C SER A 96 -15.33 -3.71 -26.33
N GLY A 97 -16.06 -2.72 -25.78
CA GLY A 97 -17.53 -2.67 -25.84
C GLY A 97 -18.24 -3.91 -25.24
N CYS A 98 -17.49 -4.80 -24.58
CA CYS A 98 -17.93 -6.09 -24.08
C CYS A 98 -17.39 -6.29 -22.67
N GLU A 99 -18.23 -6.78 -21.76
CA GLU A 99 -17.82 -7.07 -20.37
C GLU A 99 -17.13 -8.43 -20.21
N ASP A 100 -16.75 -9.08 -21.31
CA ASP A 100 -16.06 -10.37 -21.25
C ASP A 100 -14.64 -10.23 -20.69
N LEU A 101 -14.44 -10.82 -19.51
CA LEU A 101 -13.21 -10.73 -18.74
C LEU A 101 -12.02 -11.38 -19.47
N GLN A 102 -12.26 -12.42 -20.27
CA GLN A 102 -11.18 -13.10 -21.01
C GLN A 102 -10.64 -12.23 -22.14
N THR A 103 -11.53 -11.59 -22.90
CA THR A 103 -11.16 -10.62 -23.93
C THR A 103 -10.39 -9.43 -23.31
N PHE A 104 -10.82 -8.97 -22.15
CA PHE A 104 -10.15 -7.90 -21.41
C PHE A 104 -8.74 -8.30 -20.93
N GLU A 105 -8.59 -9.47 -20.31
CA GLU A 105 -7.30 -9.99 -19.82
C GLU A 105 -6.31 -10.15 -20.97
N SER A 106 -6.74 -10.73 -22.10
CA SER A 106 -5.87 -10.90 -23.27
C SER A 106 -5.25 -9.58 -23.75
N ARG A 107 -6.06 -8.52 -23.92
CA ARG A 107 -5.58 -7.19 -24.34
C ARG A 107 -4.62 -6.53 -23.34
N LEU A 108 -4.78 -6.80 -22.04
CA LEU A 108 -3.88 -6.29 -21.00
C LEU A 108 -2.55 -7.01 -20.94
N THR A 109 -2.52 -8.29 -21.32
CA THR A 109 -1.29 -9.10 -21.37
C THR A 109 -0.51 -8.96 -22.66
N GLU A 110 -1.07 -8.34 -23.70
CA GLU A 110 -0.30 -8.05 -24.91
C GLU A 110 0.85 -7.07 -24.58
N PRO A 111 2.10 -7.42 -24.91
CA PRO A 111 3.26 -6.62 -24.56
C PRO A 111 3.31 -5.40 -25.49
N ASP A 112 2.61 -4.33 -25.15
CA ASP A 112 2.91 -3.06 -25.77
C ASP A 112 4.32 -2.64 -25.33
N GLY A 113 5.17 -2.30 -26.31
CA GLY A 113 6.62 -2.11 -26.18
C GLY A 113 7.06 -0.89 -25.35
N GLY A 114 6.28 -0.50 -24.34
CA GLY A 114 6.54 0.61 -23.42
C GLY A 114 7.23 0.13 -22.15
N GLN A 115 8.47 0.60 -21.96
CA GLN A 115 9.30 0.39 -20.78
C GLN A 115 8.55 0.71 -19.48
N GLY A 116 8.37 -0.29 -18.63
CA GLY A 116 7.82 -0.13 -17.29
C GLY A 116 7.53 -1.49 -16.68
N GLU A 117 8.52 -2.06 -15.99
CA GLU A 117 8.42 -3.31 -15.23
C GLU A 117 7.43 -3.19 -14.03
N THR A 118 6.16 -2.86 -14.24
CA THR A 118 5.15 -2.86 -13.16
C THR A 118 3.72 -3.15 -13.59
N THR A 119 3.42 -3.30 -14.88
CA THR A 119 2.03 -3.47 -15.37
C THR A 119 1.52 -4.90 -15.39
N GLY A 120 2.42 -5.90 -15.29
CA GLY A 120 2.00 -7.26 -15.02
C GLY A 120 1.56 -7.37 -13.57
N LEU A 121 0.25 -7.48 -13.31
CA LEU A 121 -0.24 -7.98 -12.02
C LEU A 121 0.56 -9.26 -11.73
N LYS A 122 1.50 -9.19 -10.79
CA LYS A 122 2.31 -10.36 -10.42
C LYS A 122 1.32 -11.43 -10.05
N ARG A 123 1.26 -12.51 -10.84
CA ARG A 123 0.51 -13.73 -10.50
C ARG A 123 1.03 -14.18 -9.15
N SER A 124 0.36 -13.73 -8.11
CA SER A 124 0.66 -14.10 -6.76
C SER A 124 0.09 -15.50 -6.65
N TYR A 125 0.97 -16.48 -6.74
CA TYR A 125 0.64 -17.85 -6.40
C TYR A 125 0.34 -17.86 -4.90
N SER A 126 -0.90 -17.51 -4.56
CA SER A 126 -1.41 -17.60 -3.21
C SER A 126 -1.52 -19.08 -2.91
N SER A 127 -0.59 -19.53 -2.07
CA SER A 127 -0.34 -20.90 -1.61
C SER A 127 0.82 -21.59 -2.34
N PRO A 128 1.75 -22.22 -1.59
CA PRO A 128 2.59 -23.27 -2.15
C PRO A 128 1.65 -24.44 -2.42
N SER A 129 1.00 -24.44 -3.59
CA SER A 129 0.27 -25.61 -4.05
C SER A 129 1.28 -26.74 -4.16
N LEU A 130 1.09 -27.74 -3.30
CA LEU A 130 1.91 -28.93 -3.16
C LEU A 130 2.22 -29.52 -4.54
N ILE A 131 3.47 -29.38 -4.97
CA ILE A 131 4.04 -30.24 -6.00
C ILE A 131 4.10 -31.64 -5.37
N PRO A 132 3.40 -32.66 -5.89
CA PRO A 132 3.58 -34.02 -5.42
C PRO A 132 4.78 -34.64 -6.13
N GLU A 133 5.98 -34.07 -6.00
CA GLU A 133 7.19 -34.67 -6.56
C GLU A 133 8.38 -34.57 -5.61
N SER A 134 8.90 -35.76 -5.30
CA SER A 134 10.05 -36.11 -4.46
C SER A 134 9.93 -35.83 -2.95
N SER A 135 10.09 -36.90 -2.18
CA SER A 135 10.12 -36.96 -0.71
C SER A 135 10.95 -35.84 -0.07
N PRO A 136 10.48 -35.18 1.01
CA PRO A 136 11.28 -34.17 1.68
C PRO A 136 12.51 -34.82 2.32
N VAL A 137 13.70 -34.34 1.97
CA VAL A 137 14.91 -34.58 2.76
C VAL A 137 14.64 -34.01 4.15
N VAL A 138 14.48 -34.89 5.15
CA VAL A 138 14.27 -34.51 6.54
C VAL A 138 15.57 -33.90 7.06
N VAL A 139 15.75 -32.59 6.88
CA VAL A 139 16.80 -31.85 7.57
C VAL A 139 16.36 -31.73 9.03
N LYS A 140 16.93 -32.58 9.89
CA LYS A 140 16.72 -32.52 11.34
C LYS A 140 17.40 -31.27 11.90
N VAL A 141 16.68 -30.15 11.96
CA VAL A 141 17.11 -28.96 12.71
C VAL A 141 17.06 -29.29 14.20
N LYS A 142 18.23 -29.43 14.82
CA LYS A 142 18.36 -29.63 16.28
C LYS A 142 18.13 -28.29 16.96
N ARG A 143 16.89 -28.04 17.37
CA ARG A 143 16.52 -26.87 18.17
C ARG A 143 17.12 -26.98 19.58
N ASN A 144 17.53 -25.86 20.14
CA ASN A 144 18.04 -25.80 21.52
C ASN A 144 16.94 -26.21 22.50
N ILE A 145 17.33 -26.92 23.56
CA ILE A 145 16.42 -27.57 24.53
C ILE A 145 15.49 -26.55 25.23
N SER A 146 15.93 -25.29 25.33
CA SER A 146 15.13 -24.18 25.86
C SER A 146 13.89 -23.87 25.03
N GLU A 147 13.93 -24.11 23.72
CA GLU A 147 12.81 -23.84 22.80
C GLU A 147 11.77 -24.97 22.78
N ARG A 148 12.09 -26.15 23.33
CA ARG A 148 11.13 -27.27 23.47
C ARG A 148 10.21 -27.12 24.67
N ARG A 149 10.53 -26.26 25.64
CA ARG A 149 9.69 -26.04 26.81
C ARG A 149 8.52 -25.15 26.43
N THR A 150 7.40 -25.78 26.08
CA THR A 150 6.11 -25.12 26.18
C THR A 150 5.87 -24.77 27.65
N TYR A 151 5.88 -23.48 27.97
CA TYR A 151 5.43 -22.98 29.27
C TYR A 151 3.94 -23.31 29.42
N ARG A 152 3.61 -24.52 29.88
CA ARG A 152 2.29 -24.78 30.43
C ARG A 152 2.19 -23.97 31.71
N ARG A 153 1.54 -22.81 31.64
CA ARG A 153 1.07 -22.09 32.83
C ARG A 153 0.25 -23.07 33.65
N ILE A 154 0.73 -23.41 34.83
CA ILE A 154 -0.01 -24.20 35.81
C ILE A 154 -1.22 -23.35 36.20
N ILE A 155 -2.41 -23.73 35.76
CA ILE A 155 -3.66 -23.10 36.21
C ILE A 155 -3.88 -23.58 37.65
N PRO A 156 -3.89 -22.70 38.67
CA PRO A 156 -4.18 -23.13 40.03
C PRO A 156 -5.62 -23.64 40.09
N LYS A 157 -5.80 -24.90 40.50
CA LYS A 157 -7.13 -25.45 40.75
C LYS A 157 -7.69 -24.80 42.02
N ARG A 158 -8.78 -24.04 41.87
CA ARG A 158 -9.53 -23.48 43.00
C ARG A 158 -10.34 -24.60 43.65
N ASN A 159 -9.98 -25.00 44.88
CA ASN A 159 -10.73 -25.98 45.66
C ASN A 159 -12.12 -25.40 46.00
N LYS A 160 -13.18 -26.12 45.62
CA LYS A 160 -14.56 -25.86 46.02
C LYS A 160 -14.95 -26.86 47.10
N ASN A 161 -14.72 -26.51 48.37
CA ASN A 161 -15.39 -27.08 49.54
C ASN A 161 -15.59 -25.87 50.47
N LEU A 162 -16.76 -25.22 50.56
CA LEU A 162 -17.98 -25.62 51.27
C LEU A 162 -17.69 -26.18 52.67
N VAL A 163 -17.58 -25.29 53.66
CA VAL A 163 -18.47 -25.19 54.84
C VAL A 163 -18.59 -23.71 55.19
#